data_AF-A0A0B1RY64-F1
#
_entry.id   AF-A0A0B1RY64-F1
#
_cell.length_a   1.000
_cell.length_b   1.000
_cell.length_c   1.000
_cell.angle_alpha   90.00
_cell.angle_beta   90.00
_cell.angle_gamma   90.00
#
_symmetry.space_group_name_H-M   'P 1'
#
loop_
_entity.id
_entity.type
_entity.pdbx_description
1 polymer ?
#
loop_
_entity_poly.entity_id
_entity_poly.type
_entity_poly.pdbx_seq_one_letter_code
_entity_poly.pdbx_strand_id
1 'polypeptide(L)'
;MYQALNTLEKDPHCVSQYIFHKLMGHDIDEILFKVQQPKRLSAPGLPELNHSQMHAVKTVLMRPLSLIQGPPGTGKTVTSATIVYHLVQQTQGQVLVCSPSNIAVDQLAEKIHRTGLKVVRLYAKSREALDTNVEFLALHAQLKALKESAELQKLQQLKEEIGELSAADQERYINLKKMSEHKLLAAADVICCTCSSAADA
;
A
#
# COMPACT_ATOMS: atom_id res chain seq x y z
N MET A 1 -11.42 -1.28 13.59
CA MET A 1 -12.42 -0.18 13.48
C MET A 1 -12.49 0.65 14.75
N TYR A 2 -12.83 0.07 15.91
CA TYR A 2 -12.91 0.83 17.18
C TYR A 2 -11.62 1.60 17.50
N GLN A 3 -10.45 0.97 17.39
CA GLN A 3 -9.16 1.63 17.59
C GLN A 3 -8.97 2.82 16.66
N ALA A 4 -9.31 2.71 15.37
CA ALA A 4 -9.17 3.81 14.41
C ALA A 4 -10.08 5.01 14.77
N LEU A 5 -11.31 4.76 15.24
CA LEU A 5 -12.19 5.84 15.73
C LEU A 5 -11.61 6.50 16.99
N ASN A 6 -11.07 5.70 17.92
CA ASN A 6 -10.46 6.18 19.15
C ASN A 6 -9.20 7.03 18.84
N THR A 7 -8.40 6.62 17.85
CA THR A 7 -7.26 7.40 17.35
C THR A 7 -7.73 8.70 16.70
N LEU A 8 -8.77 8.67 15.86
CA LEU A 8 -9.33 9.87 15.23
C LEU A 8 -9.86 10.89 16.26
N GLU A 9 -10.39 10.40 17.38
CA GLU A 9 -10.87 11.24 18.48
C GLU A 9 -9.73 11.81 19.32
N LYS A 10 -8.71 11.00 19.63
CA LYS A 10 -7.68 11.35 20.64
C LYS A 10 -6.41 11.96 20.07
N ASP A 11 -6.06 11.62 18.84
CA ASP A 11 -4.81 12.06 18.21
C ASP A 11 -5.10 13.09 17.11
N PRO A 12 -4.87 14.40 17.37
CA PRO A 12 -5.09 15.45 16.38
C PRO A 12 -4.10 15.38 15.20
N HIS A 13 -3.07 14.54 15.27
CA HIS A 13 -2.07 14.37 14.22
C HIS A 13 -2.31 13.14 13.33
N CYS A 14 -3.34 12.33 13.61
CA CYS A 14 -3.61 11.12 12.83
C CYS A 14 -4.04 11.41 11.38
N VAL A 15 -4.63 12.58 11.13
CA VAL A 15 -4.97 13.13 9.81
C VAL A 15 -4.73 14.63 9.79
N SER A 16 -4.63 15.24 8.60
CA SER A 16 -4.55 16.70 8.49
C SER A 16 -5.84 17.37 8.96
N GLN A 17 -5.74 18.60 9.48
CA GLN A 17 -6.91 19.37 9.92
C GLN A 17 -7.95 19.54 8.80
N TYR A 18 -7.52 19.73 7.56
CA TYR A 18 -8.42 19.81 6.41
C TYR A 18 -9.24 18.52 6.24
N ILE A 19 -8.59 17.35 6.30
CA ILE A 19 -9.26 16.06 6.17
C ILE A 19 -10.22 15.85 7.35
N PHE A 20 -9.78 16.14 8.58
CA PHE A 20 -10.63 16.03 9.76
C PHE A 20 -11.92 16.84 9.61
N HIS A 21 -11.82 18.12 9.26
CA HIS A 21 -12.98 19.00 9.11
C HIS A 21 -13.90 18.56 7.96
N LYS A 22 -13.36 18.12 6.82
CA LYS A 22 -14.19 17.56 5.74
C LYS A 22 -14.92 16.28 6.17
N LEU A 23 -14.27 15.40 6.94
CA LEU A 23 -14.91 14.18 7.46
C LEU A 23 -16.03 14.50 8.47
N MET A 24 -15.88 15.55 9.28
CA MET A 24 -16.90 16.00 10.24
C MET A 24 -18.04 16.80 9.58
N GLY A 25 -17.99 17.01 8.26
CA GLY A 25 -19.02 17.76 7.52
C GLY A 25 -18.97 19.27 7.78
N HIS A 26 -17.85 19.80 8.27
CA HIS A 26 -17.70 21.24 8.47
C HIS A 26 -17.53 21.94 7.13
N ASP A 27 -18.09 23.15 7.02
CA ASP A 27 -17.86 24.00 5.87
C ASP A 27 -16.49 24.70 6.00
N ILE A 28 -15.60 24.39 5.05
CA ILE A 28 -14.24 24.91 5.00
C ILE A 28 -13.86 25.19 3.55
N ASP A 29 -13.04 26.21 3.35
CA ASP A 29 -12.54 26.63 2.04
C ASP A 29 -11.77 25.50 1.35
N GLU A 30 -11.92 25.39 0.01
CA GLU A 30 -11.15 24.42 -0.77
C GLU A 30 -9.66 24.78 -0.78
N ILE A 31 -8.82 23.80 -0.47
CA ILE A 31 -7.36 23.91 -0.62
C ILE A 31 -6.94 23.26 -1.93
N LEU A 32 -6.11 23.97 -2.70
CA LEU A 32 -5.44 23.44 -3.87
C LEU A 32 -3.92 23.41 -3.66
N PHE A 33 -3.32 22.26 -3.93
CA PHE A 33 -1.88 22.09 -3.94
C PHE A 33 -1.29 22.67 -5.23
N LYS A 34 -0.23 23.45 -5.08
CA LYS A 34 0.59 23.92 -6.19
C LYS A 34 1.55 22.81 -6.59
N VAL A 35 1.13 21.94 -7.50
CA VAL A 35 1.92 20.79 -7.95
C VAL A 35 2.35 20.97 -9.41
N GLN A 36 3.62 20.68 -9.70
CA GLN A 36 4.10 20.64 -11.07
C GLN A 36 3.44 19.47 -11.81
N GLN A 37 2.64 19.81 -12.82
CA GLN A 37 1.91 18.81 -13.60
C GLN A 37 2.88 17.97 -14.45
N PRO A 38 2.73 16.64 -14.46
CA PRO A 38 3.57 15.78 -15.28
C PRO A 38 3.33 16.04 -16.77
N LYS A 39 4.40 16.01 -17.57
CA LYS A 39 4.30 16.22 -19.03
C LYS A 39 3.44 15.15 -19.71
N ARG A 40 3.48 13.92 -19.21
CA ARG A 40 2.65 12.78 -19.64
C ARG A 40 1.91 12.22 -18.44
N LEU A 41 0.59 12.12 -18.54
CA LEU A 41 -0.24 11.59 -17.47
C LEU A 41 -0.32 10.07 -17.47
N SER A 42 -0.28 9.43 -18.63
CA SER A 42 -0.27 7.96 -18.71
C SER A 42 1.01 7.40 -18.07
N ALA A 43 0.86 6.50 -17.11
CA ALA A 43 1.99 5.85 -16.44
C ALA A 43 2.61 4.76 -17.33
N PRO A 44 3.92 4.50 -17.21
CA PRO A 44 4.56 3.40 -17.94
C PRO A 44 3.89 2.05 -17.61
N GLY A 45 3.87 1.14 -18.58
CA GLY A 45 3.28 -0.20 -18.41
C GLY A 45 1.75 -0.25 -18.28
N LEU A 46 1.06 0.89 -18.34
CA LEU A 46 -0.40 0.99 -18.32
C LEU A 46 -0.97 1.51 -19.65
N PRO A 47 -2.26 1.23 -19.95
CA PRO A 47 -2.93 1.80 -21.13
C PRO A 47 -2.97 3.32 -21.11
N GLU A 48 -3.05 3.93 -22.29
CA GLU A 48 -3.28 5.38 -22.42
C GLU A 48 -4.60 5.79 -21.77
N LEU A 49 -4.56 6.91 -21.04
CA LEU A 49 -5.74 7.45 -20.39
C LEU A 49 -6.63 8.18 -21.39
N ASN A 50 -7.94 7.97 -21.28
CA ASN A 50 -8.91 8.81 -21.98
C ASN A 50 -9.09 10.18 -21.29
N HIS A 51 -9.89 11.06 -21.89
CA HIS A 51 -10.08 12.42 -21.39
C HIS A 51 -10.58 12.50 -19.94
N SER A 52 -11.58 11.70 -19.58
CA SER A 52 -12.16 11.73 -18.22
C SER A 52 -11.20 11.17 -17.19
N GLN A 53 -10.43 10.14 -17.54
CA GLN A 53 -9.38 9.59 -16.68
C GLN A 53 -8.24 10.60 -16.48
N MET A 54 -7.77 11.25 -17.56
CA MET A 54 -6.76 12.31 -17.45
C MET A 54 -7.23 13.47 -16.56
N HIS A 55 -8.50 13.88 -16.72
CA HIS A 55 -9.09 14.91 -15.86
C HIS A 55 -9.11 14.46 -14.39
N ALA A 56 -9.52 13.22 -14.11
CA ALA A 56 -9.51 12.66 -12.76
C ALA A 56 -8.09 12.66 -12.15
N VAL A 57 -7.07 12.20 -12.89
CA VAL A 57 -5.68 12.21 -12.42
C VAL A 57 -5.23 13.63 -12.07
N LYS A 58 -5.41 14.60 -12.99
CA LYS A 58 -5.02 16.00 -12.76
C LYS A 58 -5.67 16.58 -11.50
N THR A 59 -6.98 16.38 -11.35
CA THR A 59 -7.76 16.91 -10.24
C THR A 59 -7.30 16.32 -8.91
N VAL A 60 -7.05 15.01 -8.85
CA VAL A 60 -6.61 14.33 -7.62
C VAL A 60 -5.24 14.83 -7.16
N LEU A 61 -4.29 15.02 -8.08
CA LEU A 61 -2.94 15.48 -7.71
C LEU A 61 -2.93 16.90 -7.12
N MET A 62 -3.98 17.69 -7.33
CA MET A 62 -4.07 19.07 -6.82
C MET A 62 -4.93 19.21 -5.56
N ARG A 63 -5.58 18.13 -5.09
CA ARG A 63 -6.56 18.23 -4.00
C ARG A 63 -6.19 17.31 -2.84
N PRO A 64 -6.35 17.78 -1.59
CA PRO A 64 -6.14 16.95 -0.39
C PRO A 64 -7.14 15.80 -0.24
N LEU A 65 -8.33 15.94 -0.83
CA LEU A 65 -9.39 14.92 -0.82
C LEU A 65 -10.09 14.91 -2.17
N SER A 66 -10.30 13.72 -2.75
CA SER A 66 -10.99 13.54 -4.02
C SER A 66 -11.79 12.24 -4.01
N LEU A 67 -12.97 12.27 -4.64
CA LEU A 67 -13.80 11.08 -4.87
C LEU A 67 -13.87 10.83 -6.37
N ILE A 68 -13.52 9.61 -6.78
CA ILE A 68 -13.62 9.18 -8.17
C ILE A 68 -14.76 8.18 -8.28
N GLN A 69 -15.75 8.52 -9.08
CA GLN A 69 -16.86 7.64 -9.42
C GLN A 69 -16.74 7.18 -10.87
N GLY A 70 -17.06 5.91 -11.12
CA GLY A 70 -17.12 5.37 -12.47
C GLY A 70 -17.93 4.07 -12.54
N PRO A 71 -18.79 3.88 -13.56
CA PRO A 71 -19.46 2.61 -13.82
C PRO A 71 -18.48 1.41 -13.95
N PRO A 72 -18.96 0.16 -13.93
CA PRO A 72 -18.15 -1.01 -14.27
C PRO A 72 -17.45 -0.84 -15.63
N GLY A 73 -16.22 -1.34 -15.76
CA GLY A 73 -15.47 -1.29 -17.03
C GLY A 73 -14.84 0.06 -17.40
N THR A 74 -15.06 1.15 -16.65
CA THR A 74 -14.55 2.50 -16.98
C THR A 74 -13.06 2.75 -16.64
N GLY A 75 -12.32 1.69 -16.31
CA GLY A 75 -10.87 1.78 -16.08
C GLY A 75 -10.46 2.39 -14.73
N LYS A 76 -11.34 2.42 -13.72
CA LYS A 76 -11.01 2.92 -12.36
C LYS A 76 -9.67 2.41 -11.82
N THR A 77 -9.41 1.11 -11.93
CA THR A 77 -8.15 0.50 -11.46
C THR A 77 -6.92 1.04 -12.21
N VAL A 78 -7.04 1.33 -13.52
CA VAL A 78 -5.96 1.95 -14.32
C VAL A 78 -5.75 3.40 -13.89
N THR A 79 -6.84 4.16 -13.70
CA THR A 79 -6.79 5.54 -13.19
C THR A 79 -6.15 5.59 -11.80
N SER A 80 -6.55 4.73 -10.87
CA SER A 80 -5.99 4.65 -9.52
C SER A 80 -4.50 4.29 -9.53
N ALA A 81 -4.09 3.29 -10.31
CA ALA A 81 -2.67 2.94 -10.42
C ALA A 81 -1.84 4.09 -11.01
N THR A 82 -2.40 4.85 -11.96
CA THR A 82 -1.74 6.04 -12.52
C THR A 82 -1.63 7.18 -11.51
N ILE A 83 -2.65 7.39 -10.67
CA ILE A 83 -2.60 8.35 -9.56
C ILE A 83 -1.49 7.97 -8.58
N VAL A 84 -1.46 6.71 -8.15
CA VAL A 84 -0.43 6.20 -7.22
C VAL A 84 0.96 6.42 -7.80
N TYR A 85 1.16 6.10 -9.08
CA TYR A 85 2.42 6.36 -9.77
C TYR A 85 2.88 7.81 -9.62
N HIS A 86 2.02 8.78 -9.98
CA HIS A 86 2.39 10.19 -9.89
C HIS A 86 2.57 10.69 -8.44
N LEU A 87 1.79 10.18 -7.49
CA LEU A 87 1.95 10.53 -6.07
C LEU A 87 3.33 10.12 -5.55
N VAL A 88 3.79 8.91 -5.88
CA VAL A 88 5.15 8.47 -5.53
C VAL A 88 6.19 9.39 -6.17
N GLN A 89 6.07 9.72 -7.45
CA GLN A 89 7.04 10.58 -8.15
C GLN A 89 7.10 12.00 -7.59
N GLN A 90 5.97 12.56 -7.14
CA GLN A 90 5.87 13.94 -6.68
C GLN A 90 6.25 14.12 -5.21
N THR A 91 5.90 13.16 -4.36
CA THR A 91 6.12 13.28 -2.91
C THR A 91 7.45 12.70 -2.47
N GLN A 92 8.06 11.81 -3.27
CA GLN A 92 9.17 10.95 -2.85
C GLN A 92 8.87 10.16 -1.56
N GLY A 93 7.59 10.06 -1.21
CA GLY A 93 7.10 9.35 -0.04
C GLY A 93 6.48 8.01 -0.42
N GLN A 94 6.20 7.22 0.60
CA GLN A 94 5.51 5.96 0.46
C GLN A 94 3.99 6.17 0.35
N VAL A 95 3.36 5.48 -0.59
CA VAL A 95 1.91 5.53 -0.78
C VAL A 95 1.25 4.27 -0.21
N LEU A 96 0.21 4.46 0.62
CA LEU A 96 -0.64 3.38 1.10
C LEU A 96 -1.85 3.20 0.18
N VAL A 97 -2.08 1.97 -0.28
CA VAL A 97 -3.22 1.60 -1.13
C VAL A 97 -4.07 0.54 -0.42
N CYS A 98 -5.32 0.89 -0.14
CA CYS A 98 -6.26 0.05 0.59
C CYS A 98 -7.52 -0.27 -0.20
N SER A 99 -8.09 -1.45 0.02
CA SER A 99 -9.43 -1.82 -0.45
C SER A 99 -10.10 -2.82 0.50
N PRO A 100 -11.44 -2.86 0.61
CA PRO A 100 -12.12 -3.85 1.46
C PRO A 100 -11.98 -5.30 0.97
N SER A 101 -11.65 -5.54 -0.31
CA SER A 101 -11.54 -6.87 -0.90
C SER A 101 -10.11 -7.21 -1.30
N ASN A 102 -9.62 -8.39 -0.90
CA ASN A 102 -8.29 -8.88 -1.29
C ASN A 102 -8.12 -8.90 -2.82
N ILE A 103 -9.13 -9.38 -3.56
CA ILE A 103 -9.09 -9.42 -5.04
C ILE A 103 -8.86 -8.02 -5.63
N ALA A 104 -9.50 -7.00 -5.05
CA ALA A 104 -9.34 -5.63 -5.52
C ALA A 104 -7.95 -5.05 -5.17
N VAL A 105 -7.40 -5.39 -4.00
CA VAL A 105 -6.02 -5.03 -3.63
C VAL A 105 -5.03 -5.70 -4.59
N ASP A 106 -5.21 -6.97 -4.89
CA ASP A 106 -4.33 -7.75 -5.75
C ASP A 106 -4.32 -7.20 -7.19
N GLN A 107 -5.50 -6.86 -7.73
CA GLN A 107 -5.62 -6.19 -9.03
C GLN A 107 -4.94 -4.81 -9.09
N LEU A 108 -5.03 -4.04 -8.00
CA LEU A 108 -4.33 -2.76 -7.90
C LEU A 108 -2.82 -2.96 -7.80
N ALA A 109 -2.37 -3.87 -6.93
CA ALA A 109 -0.95 -4.19 -6.74
C ALA A 109 -0.30 -4.64 -8.06
N GLU A 110 -0.98 -5.50 -8.84
CA GLU A 110 -0.49 -5.93 -10.15
C GLU A 110 -0.33 -4.75 -11.12
N LYS A 111 -1.33 -3.86 -11.21
CA LYS A 111 -1.25 -2.69 -12.10
C LYS A 111 -0.18 -1.70 -11.67
N ILE A 112 -0.06 -1.44 -10.37
CA ILE A 112 0.96 -0.54 -9.84
C ILE A 112 2.35 -1.13 -10.09
N HIS A 113 2.53 -2.44 -9.90
CA HIS A 113 3.80 -3.12 -10.18
C HIS A 113 4.24 -2.97 -11.65
N ARG A 114 3.31 -3.03 -12.61
CA ARG A 114 3.61 -2.82 -14.04
C ARG A 114 4.19 -1.43 -14.36
N THR A 115 4.02 -0.45 -13.46
CA THR A 115 4.63 0.89 -13.61
C THR A 115 6.12 0.93 -13.25
N GLY A 116 6.67 -0.16 -12.71
CA GLY A 116 8.06 -0.26 -12.27
C GLY A 116 8.30 0.17 -10.82
N LEU A 117 7.24 0.53 -10.08
CA LEU A 117 7.33 0.85 -8.66
C LEU A 117 7.60 -0.40 -7.80
N LYS A 118 8.30 -0.20 -6.68
CA LYS A 118 8.52 -1.22 -5.65
C LYS A 118 7.26 -1.37 -4.81
N VAL A 119 6.49 -2.42 -5.09
CA VAL A 119 5.23 -2.72 -4.42
C VAL A 119 5.43 -3.82 -3.38
N VAL A 120 4.90 -3.61 -2.19
CA VAL A 120 4.76 -4.64 -1.15
C VAL A 120 3.28 -4.89 -0.88
N ARG A 121 2.85 -6.14 -1.00
CA ARG A 121 1.50 -6.60 -0.69
C ARG A 121 1.47 -7.21 0.72
N LEU A 122 0.77 -6.56 1.66
CA LEU A 122 0.64 -7.02 3.04
C LEU A 122 -0.65 -7.80 3.24
N TYR A 123 -0.54 -9.12 3.41
CA TYR A 123 -1.67 -9.99 3.76
C TYR A 123 -1.80 -10.17 5.28
N ALA A 124 -3.01 -10.44 5.74
CA ALA A 124 -3.20 -10.99 7.09
C ALA A 124 -2.54 -12.37 7.19
N LYS A 125 -2.01 -12.71 8.38
CA LYS A 125 -1.30 -13.99 8.63
C LYS A 125 -2.09 -15.23 8.18
N SER A 126 -3.42 -15.22 8.39
CA SER A 126 -4.31 -16.32 7.98
C SER A 126 -4.40 -16.52 6.46
N ARG A 127 -3.88 -15.59 5.66
CA ARG A 127 -3.89 -15.63 4.20
C ARG A 127 -2.51 -15.81 3.56
N GLU A 128 -1.44 -15.93 4.35
CA GLU A 128 -0.07 -16.11 3.82
C GLU A 128 0.12 -17.44 3.07
N ALA A 129 -0.74 -18.43 3.28
CA ALA A 129 -0.67 -19.73 2.62
C ALA A 129 -1.56 -19.85 1.38
N LEU A 130 -2.17 -18.76 0.91
CA LEU A 130 -3.06 -18.77 -0.25
C LEU A 130 -2.31 -18.37 -1.51
N ASP A 131 -2.39 -19.21 -2.53
CA ASP A 131 -1.84 -18.92 -3.85
C ASP A 131 -2.59 -17.75 -4.50
N THR A 132 -1.85 -16.75 -4.95
CA THR A 132 -2.38 -15.60 -5.68
C THR A 132 -1.47 -15.22 -6.84
N ASN A 133 -2.02 -14.59 -7.87
CA ASN A 133 -1.24 -14.15 -9.03
C ASN A 133 -0.24 -13.03 -8.70
N VAL A 134 -0.26 -12.49 -7.48
CA VAL A 134 0.63 -11.42 -7.00
C VAL A 134 1.41 -11.87 -5.76
N GLU A 135 1.54 -13.17 -5.52
CA GLU A 135 2.26 -13.71 -4.35
C GLU A 135 3.72 -13.22 -4.32
N PHE A 136 4.37 -13.06 -5.47
CA PHE A 136 5.73 -12.49 -5.57
C PHE A 136 5.83 -11.04 -5.06
N LEU A 137 4.71 -10.32 -4.95
CA LEU A 137 4.64 -9.00 -4.32
C LEU A 137 4.39 -9.09 -2.81
N ALA A 138 4.02 -10.25 -2.28
CA ALA A 138 3.68 -10.42 -0.89
C ALA A 138 4.89 -10.23 0.03
N LEU A 139 4.69 -9.54 1.16
CA LEU A 139 5.76 -9.30 2.14
C LEU A 139 6.44 -10.61 2.56
N HIS A 140 5.67 -11.63 2.92
CA HIS A 140 6.20 -12.92 3.35
C HIS A 140 7.00 -13.65 2.25
N ALA A 141 6.59 -13.51 0.98
CA ALA A 141 7.28 -14.12 -0.15
C ALA A 141 8.58 -13.38 -0.49
N GLN A 142 8.55 -12.04 -0.46
CA GLN A 142 9.75 -11.22 -0.64
C GLN A 142 10.78 -11.46 0.45
N LEU A 143 10.36 -11.62 1.72
CA LEU A 143 11.27 -11.99 2.81
C LEU A 143 11.96 -13.33 2.58
N LYS A 144 11.21 -14.34 2.11
CA LYS A 144 11.79 -15.65 1.77
C LYS A 144 12.82 -15.53 0.62
N ALA A 145 12.55 -14.65 -0.34
CA ALA A 145 13.45 -14.40 -1.47
C ALA A 145 14.71 -13.59 -1.08
N LEU A 146 14.61 -12.72 -0.06
CA LEU A 146 15.74 -11.96 0.47
C LEU A 146 16.71 -12.91 1.19
N LYS A 147 17.83 -13.23 0.52
CA LYS A 147 18.96 -13.96 1.12
C LYS A 147 19.82 -13.06 2.02
N GLU A 148 19.25 -12.05 2.67
CA GLU A 148 20.03 -11.03 3.40
C GLU A 148 20.56 -11.53 4.75
N SER A 149 19.88 -12.47 5.41
CA SER A 149 20.33 -13.04 6.68
C SER A 149 20.37 -14.56 6.60
N ALA A 150 21.59 -15.10 6.48
CA ALA A 150 21.85 -16.53 6.57
C ALA A 150 21.33 -17.12 7.90
N GLU A 151 21.27 -16.31 8.95
CA GLU A 151 20.74 -16.70 10.25
C GLU A 151 19.21 -16.81 10.24
N LEU A 152 18.49 -15.83 9.69
CA LEU A 152 17.04 -15.90 9.56
C LEU A 152 16.62 -17.11 8.72
N GLN A 153 17.36 -17.41 7.65
CA GLN A 153 17.11 -18.59 6.82
C GLN A 153 17.32 -19.89 7.58
N LYS A 154 18.40 -20.01 8.36
CA LYS A 154 18.65 -21.20 9.20
C LYS A 154 17.54 -21.41 10.23
N LEU A 155 17.14 -20.35 10.93
CA LEU A 155 16.05 -20.43 11.91
C LEU A 155 14.71 -20.79 11.25
N GLN A 156 14.48 -20.29 10.03
CA GLN A 156 13.28 -20.62 9.28
C GLN A 156 13.26 -22.07 8.80
N GLN A 157 14.38 -22.58 8.26
CA GLN A 157 14.53 -23.98 7.89
C GLN A 157 14.36 -24.90 9.09
N LEU A 158 15.00 -24.57 10.22
CA LEU A 158 14.90 -25.34 11.45
C LEU A 158 13.45 -25.44 11.95
N LYS A 159 12.71 -24.32 11.84
CA LYS A 159 11.28 -24.29 12.17
C LYS A 159 10.42 -25.12 11.22
N GLU A 160 10.74 -25.13 9.93
CA GLU A 160 10.04 -25.95 8.93
C GLU A 160 10.32 -27.45 9.11
N GLU A 161 11.53 -27.83 9.54
CA GLU A 161 11.94 -29.23 9.77
C GLU A 161 11.41 -29.80 11.09
N ILE A 162 11.49 -29.02 12.18
CA ILE A 162 11.20 -29.50 13.55
C ILE A 162 9.78 -29.09 13.99
N GLY A 163 9.14 -28.14 13.30
CA GLY A 163 7.83 -27.58 13.63
C GLY A 163 7.88 -26.49 14.71
N GLU A 164 8.74 -26.65 15.71
CA GLU A 164 8.91 -25.70 16.83
C GLU A 164 10.38 -25.36 17.07
N LEU A 165 10.63 -24.11 17.48
CA LEU A 165 11.94 -23.60 17.88
C LEU A 165 12.05 -23.55 19.41
N SER A 166 13.29 -23.58 19.93
CA SER A 166 13.53 -23.26 21.34
C SER A 166 13.03 -21.85 21.67
N ALA A 167 12.70 -21.56 22.94
CA ALA A 167 12.19 -20.24 23.33
C ALA A 167 13.14 -19.09 22.91
N ALA A 168 14.45 -19.30 23.07
CA ALA A 168 15.49 -18.35 22.68
C ALA A 168 15.58 -18.17 21.15
N ASP A 169 15.53 -19.26 20.40
CA ASP A 169 15.57 -19.21 18.92
C ASP A 169 14.28 -18.62 18.34
N GLN A 170 13.14 -18.89 18.97
CA GLN A 170 11.86 -18.33 18.59
C GLN A 170 11.85 -16.81 18.78
N GLU A 171 12.34 -16.30 19.91
CA GLU A 171 12.47 -14.86 20.15
C GLU A 171 13.41 -14.22 19.12
N ARG A 172 14.56 -14.85 18.87
CA ARG A 172 15.55 -14.37 17.90
C ARG A 172 15.00 -14.37 16.47
N TYR A 173 14.27 -15.41 16.09
CA TYR A 173 13.56 -15.51 14.81
C TYR A 173 12.54 -14.38 14.64
N ILE A 174 11.71 -14.13 15.66
CA ILE A 174 10.70 -13.05 15.63
C ILE A 174 11.38 -11.69 15.44
N ASN A 175 12.46 -11.41 16.17
CA ASN A 175 13.17 -10.14 16.08
C ASN A 175 13.82 -9.94 14.71
N LEU A 176 14.53 -10.95 14.19
CA LEU A 176 15.14 -10.89 12.87
C LEU A 176 14.09 -10.75 11.76
N LYS A 177 12.99 -11.50 11.84
CA LYS A 177 11.88 -11.40 10.90
C LYS A 177 11.29 -9.99 10.89
N LYS A 178 10.98 -9.43 12.07
CA LYS A 178 10.46 -8.06 12.20
C LYS A 178 11.40 -7.00 11.61
N MET A 179 12.71 -7.13 11.86
CA MET A 179 13.69 -6.20 11.31
C MET A 179 13.73 -6.25 9.78
N SER A 180 13.71 -7.45 9.19
CA SER A 180 13.67 -7.62 7.73
C SER A 180 12.35 -7.12 7.13
N GLU A 181 11.22 -7.37 7.80
CA GLU A 181 9.90 -6.84 7.42
C GLU A 181 9.92 -5.33 7.36
N HIS A 182 10.41 -4.68 8.43
CA HIS A 182 10.51 -3.24 8.51
C HIS A 182 11.41 -2.66 7.40
N LYS A 183 12.53 -3.31 7.08
CA LYS A 183 13.40 -2.88 5.98
C LYS A 183 12.70 -2.94 4.62
N LEU A 184 12.01 -4.04 4.33
CA LEU A 184 11.24 -4.19 3.08
C LEU A 184 10.14 -3.14 2.98
N LEU A 185 9.36 -2.98 4.05
CA LEU A 185 8.29 -2.00 4.11
C LEU A 185 8.86 -0.59 3.94
N ALA A 186 9.94 -0.23 4.64
CA ALA A 186 10.55 1.10 4.51
C ALA A 186 11.15 1.38 3.12
N ALA A 187 11.57 0.34 2.39
CA ALA A 187 12.13 0.47 1.04
C ALA A 187 11.06 0.46 -0.07
N ALA A 188 9.79 0.21 0.26
CA ALA A 188 8.70 0.15 -0.71
C ALA A 188 8.25 1.54 -1.12
N ASP A 189 7.98 1.71 -2.42
CA ASP A 189 7.30 2.91 -2.93
C ASP A 189 5.81 2.88 -2.56
N VAL A 190 5.23 1.67 -2.58
CA VAL A 190 3.80 1.44 -2.36
C VAL A 190 3.55 0.23 -1.48
N ILE A 191 2.71 0.40 -0.45
CA ILE A 191 2.18 -0.70 0.34
C ILE A 191 0.72 -0.92 -0.03
N CYS A 192 0.39 -2.14 -0.44
CA CYS A 192 -0.96 -2.57 -0.79
C CYS A 192 -1.51 -3.52 0.30
N CYS A 193 -2.65 -3.20 0.90
CA CYS A 193 -3.28 -4.06 1.90
C CYS A 193 -4.80 -3.94 1.91
N THR A 194 -5.50 -4.78 2.67
CA THR A 194 -6.92 -4.54 2.92
C THR A 194 -7.11 -3.43 3.95
N CYS A 195 -8.26 -2.75 3.95
CA CYS A 195 -8.54 -1.72 4.95
C CYS A 195 -8.41 -2.23 6.40
N SER A 196 -8.69 -3.52 6.63
CA SER A 196 -8.52 -4.14 7.95
C SER A 196 -7.05 -4.35 8.32
N SER A 197 -6.23 -4.76 7.35
CA SER A 197 -4.80 -5.05 7.58
C SER A 197 -3.91 -3.82 7.49
N ALA A 198 -4.45 -2.66 7.10
CA ALA A 198 -3.74 -1.39 7.26
C ALA A 198 -3.41 -1.07 8.72
N ALA A 199 -4.13 -1.68 9.67
CA ALA A 199 -3.87 -1.56 11.10
C ALA A 199 -2.91 -2.63 11.64
N ASP A 200 -2.45 -3.59 10.82
CA ASP A 200 -1.54 -4.68 11.23
C ASP A 200 -0.06 -4.23 11.33
N ALA A 201 0.21 -2.93 11.44
CA ALA A 201 1.57 -2.37 11.49
C ALA A 201 2.16 -2.37 12.91
#